data_AF-A0A5B9GJ10-F1
#
_entry.id   AF-A0A5B9GJ10-F1
#
_cell.length_a   1.000
_cell.length_b   1.000
_cell.length_c   1.000
_cell.angle_alpha   90.00
_cell.angle_beta   90.00
_cell.angle_gamma   90.00
#
_symmetry.space_group_name_H-M   'P 1'
#
loop_
_entity.id
_entity.type
_entity.pdbx_description
1 polymer ?
#
loop_
_entity_poly.entity_id
_entity_poly.type
_entity_poly.pdbx_seq_one_letter_code
_entity_poly.pdbx_strand_id
1 'polypeptide(L)'
;MAGGAPSALPTARTHPVNRATLLNLFKQDLGDLLEAIEHALAKPNRDPYAEFNPERRPHEHDTRLLFVDELLSHLGWKRGAGGNVLEEARLQGATTKFMDYVGVVDIAGKPLLLVEAKAWDKPFVSARAGVAFATEAELIVAAIQHIRDGKSEDTSPAIAEWHKYLHQVEGYVRTLKEQYGHDLPRAMIVSGEWLVVFKRPTQTFLGALVPGDIAVYRRQEFAAQAGELFKLLHRSSLTQDAPIPLRPAQLRQFLELADVAGAFRGVHVHYDHKGGSRLFTPRPRISIYPAMFVVRNDDVIYTVMDNDTPVNLDYEHDNVGGETLAPHLHAIDARSTALLAACVQELGGPLPSPPLGAFPGFPSDIMTKTLVGNLPEANHWFVATGNSSHFLLVEPRVADCRFHTWAHCGADAIGQSAISVRSVEQRAFFIDSQQHHCANQVVQDRRTKKCLIAPIDSRICCQVCAFLDHCWTSYEKANLPCGE
;
A
#
# COMPACT_ATOMS: atom_id res chain seq x y z
N MET A 1 46.93 9.07 5.46
CA MET A 1 45.67 9.39 4.75
C MET A 1 44.75 8.19 4.89
N ALA A 2 43.84 8.25 5.86
CA ALA A 2 42.94 7.14 6.17
C ALA A 2 41.68 7.24 5.29
N GLY A 3 41.40 6.17 4.55
CA GLY A 3 40.18 6.02 3.75
C GLY A 3 38.96 5.94 4.68
N GLY A 4 38.04 6.88 4.53
CA GLY A 4 36.73 6.81 5.15
C GLY A 4 35.90 5.73 4.48
N ALA A 5 35.52 4.70 5.25
CA ALA A 5 34.56 3.70 4.81
C ALA A 5 33.23 4.37 4.47
N PRO A 6 32.56 3.97 3.37
CA PRO A 6 31.21 4.46 3.07
C PRO A 6 30.28 4.03 4.20
N SER A 7 29.60 5.00 4.80
CA SER A 7 28.58 4.77 5.82
C SER A 7 27.44 3.97 5.19
N ALA A 8 27.38 2.67 5.49
CA ALA A 8 26.22 1.85 5.23
C ALA A 8 25.09 2.33 6.13
N LEU A 9 24.11 3.05 5.56
CA LEU A 9 22.84 3.31 6.22
C LEU A 9 22.02 2.02 6.27
N PRO A 10 21.20 1.82 7.32
CA PRO A 10 20.52 0.56 7.56
C PRO A 10 19.50 0.30 6.46
N THR A 11 19.77 -0.73 5.65
CA THR A 11 18.74 -1.43 4.88
C THR A 11 17.59 -1.78 5.81
N ALA A 12 16.35 -1.52 5.39
CA ALA A 12 15.15 -2.03 6.04
C ALA A 12 15.41 -3.51 6.38
N ARG A 13 15.43 -3.84 7.67
CA ARG A 13 15.76 -5.19 8.13
C ARG A 13 14.72 -6.15 7.56
N THR A 14 15.05 -6.86 6.49
CA THR A 14 14.28 -7.96 5.92
C THR A 14 14.45 -9.21 6.78
N HIS A 15 14.18 -9.11 8.08
CA HIS A 15 13.99 -10.31 8.89
C HIS A 15 12.55 -10.76 8.70
N PRO A 16 12.31 -12.02 8.27
CA PRO A 16 10.97 -12.58 8.31
C PRO A 16 10.45 -12.41 9.73
N VAL A 17 9.33 -11.70 9.86
CA VAL A 17 8.83 -11.30 11.17
C VAL A 17 8.41 -12.57 11.91
N ASN A 18 9.13 -12.90 12.99
CA ASN A 18 8.85 -14.08 13.78
C ASN A 18 7.45 -13.96 14.41
N ARG A 19 6.53 -14.86 14.02
CA ARG A 19 5.15 -14.86 14.51
C ARG A 19 5.06 -14.99 16.03
N ALA A 20 6.01 -15.69 16.68
CA ALA A 20 6.07 -15.78 18.13
C ALA A 20 6.44 -14.43 18.77
N THR A 21 7.33 -13.66 18.13
CA THR A 21 7.68 -12.31 18.57
C THR A 21 6.49 -11.37 18.45
N LEU A 22 5.77 -11.40 17.32
CA LEU A 22 4.55 -10.61 17.13
C LEU A 22 3.48 -10.96 18.14
N LEU A 23 3.28 -12.25 18.42
CA LEU A 23 2.31 -12.69 19.41
C LEU A 23 2.65 -12.18 20.82
N ASN A 24 3.92 -12.23 21.20
CA ASN A 24 4.36 -11.74 22.51
C ASN A 24 4.19 -10.21 22.62
N LEU A 25 4.53 -9.48 21.55
CA LEU A 25 4.32 -8.03 21.49
C LEU A 25 2.83 -7.70 21.60
N PHE A 26 1.98 -8.36 20.81
CA PHE A 26 0.53 -8.17 20.87
C PHE A 26 -0.05 -8.44 22.27
N LYS A 27 0.40 -9.50 22.96
CA LYS A 27 -0.05 -9.81 24.32
C LYS A 27 0.29 -8.71 25.30
N GLN A 28 1.52 -8.17 25.21
CA GLN A 28 1.97 -7.08 26.05
C GLN A 28 1.15 -5.82 25.76
N ASP A 29 1.11 -5.40 24.49
CA ASP A 29 0.42 -4.20 24.05
C ASP A 29 -1.09 -4.22 24.35
N LEU A 30 -1.75 -5.37 24.20
CA LEU A 30 -3.16 -5.52 24.57
C LEU A 30 -3.36 -5.36 26.08
N GLY A 31 -2.42 -5.86 26.91
CA GLY A 31 -2.45 -5.66 28.36
C GLY A 31 -2.34 -4.18 28.71
N ASP A 32 -1.34 -3.50 28.15
CA ASP A 32 -1.10 -2.07 28.35
C ASP A 32 -2.31 -1.23 27.90
N LEU A 33 -2.93 -1.58 26.77
CA LEU A 33 -4.14 -0.93 26.26
C LEU A 33 -5.32 -1.08 27.25
N LEU A 34 -5.55 -2.27 27.78
CA LEU A 34 -6.63 -2.52 28.75
C LEU A 34 -6.42 -1.72 30.04
N GLU A 35 -5.18 -1.62 30.53
CA GLU A 35 -4.84 -0.79 31.69
C GLU A 35 -5.02 0.71 31.42
N ALA A 36 -4.56 1.19 30.25
CA ALA A 36 -4.71 2.59 29.85
C ALA A 36 -6.20 3.00 29.74
N ILE A 37 -7.03 2.09 29.24
CA ILE A 37 -8.48 2.26 29.18
C ILE A 37 -9.08 2.34 30.58
N GLU A 38 -8.76 1.42 31.48
CA GLU A 38 -9.26 1.47 32.87
C GLU A 38 -8.86 2.77 33.57
N HIS A 39 -7.68 3.31 33.26
CA HIS A 39 -7.30 4.65 33.73
C HIS A 39 -8.12 5.76 33.08
N ALA A 40 -8.40 5.70 31.77
CA ALA A 40 -9.24 6.69 31.08
C ALA A 40 -10.70 6.63 31.58
N LEU A 41 -11.34 5.46 31.48
CA LEU A 41 -12.06 4.79 32.56
C LEU A 41 -12.40 5.61 33.83
N ALA A 42 -11.44 5.64 34.74
CA ALA A 42 -11.59 6.20 36.07
C ALA A 42 -11.53 7.74 36.12
N LYS A 43 -11.18 8.45 35.05
CA LYS A 43 -11.04 9.92 35.08
C LYS A 43 -12.40 10.60 35.34
N PRO A 44 -12.55 11.38 36.43
CA PRO A 44 -13.83 11.99 36.80
C PRO A 44 -14.24 13.14 35.87
N ASN A 45 -13.30 13.78 35.17
CA ASN A 45 -13.57 14.90 34.27
C ASN A 45 -13.00 14.65 32.86
N ARG A 46 -13.58 13.68 32.14
CA ARG A 46 -13.12 13.35 30.77
C ARG A 46 -13.46 14.42 29.74
N ASP A 47 -14.54 15.14 29.97
CA ASP A 47 -15.04 16.19 29.10
C ASP A 47 -15.27 17.43 29.97
N PRO A 48 -14.31 18.36 30.00
CA PRO A 48 -14.34 19.50 30.91
C PRO A 48 -15.51 20.45 30.65
N TYR A 49 -16.24 20.25 29.54
CA TYR A 49 -17.37 21.08 29.13
C TYR A 49 -18.72 20.40 29.33
N ALA A 50 -18.76 19.16 29.82
CA ALA A 50 -20.00 18.46 30.09
C ALA A 50 -20.33 18.40 31.59
N GLU A 51 -21.62 18.19 31.87
CA GLU A 51 -22.07 17.93 33.24
C GLU A 51 -21.37 16.68 33.79
N PHE A 52 -20.92 16.78 35.05
CA PHE A 52 -20.32 15.66 35.74
C PHE A 52 -21.33 14.52 35.87
N ASN A 53 -21.06 13.42 35.16
CA ASN A 53 -21.85 12.20 35.24
C ASN A 53 -20.90 11.01 35.48
N PRO A 54 -20.89 10.41 36.68
CA PRO A 54 -20.01 9.30 37.04
C PRO A 54 -20.34 8.00 36.28
N GLU A 55 -21.54 7.90 35.70
CA GLU A 55 -21.97 6.76 34.88
C GLU A 55 -21.73 6.98 33.38
N ARG A 56 -21.24 8.16 32.96
CA ARG A 56 -21.02 8.46 31.54
C ARG A 56 -20.06 7.45 30.92
N ARG A 57 -20.47 6.86 29.81
CA ARG A 57 -19.66 5.93 29.03
C ARG A 57 -19.22 6.59 27.72
N PRO A 58 -18.06 6.19 27.16
CA PRO A 58 -17.61 6.67 25.86
C PRO A 58 -18.68 6.50 24.78
N HIS A 59 -18.93 7.54 23.98
CA HIS A 59 -19.76 7.39 22.79
C HIS A 59 -18.99 6.62 21.70
N GLU A 60 -19.61 6.38 20.55
CA GLU A 60 -19.01 5.57 19.49
C GLU A 60 -17.66 6.15 19.02
N HIS A 61 -17.61 7.46 18.78
CA HIS A 61 -16.37 8.16 18.42
C HIS A 61 -15.26 7.98 19.46
N ASP A 62 -15.58 8.15 20.74
CA ASP A 62 -14.60 7.95 21.83
C ASP A 62 -14.17 6.48 21.94
N THR A 63 -15.09 5.53 21.70
CA THR A 63 -14.78 4.10 21.72
C THR A 63 -13.83 3.71 20.60
N ARG A 64 -14.03 4.30 19.41
CA ARG A 64 -13.12 4.15 18.28
C ARG A 64 -11.72 4.64 18.64
N LEU A 65 -11.60 5.89 19.09
CA LEU A 65 -10.33 6.52 19.45
C LEU A 65 -9.61 5.84 20.62
N LEU A 66 -10.32 5.52 21.70
CA LEU A 66 -9.71 5.01 22.93
C LEU A 66 -9.38 3.52 22.87
N PHE A 67 -10.04 2.75 21.99
CA PHE A 67 -9.92 1.30 21.98
C PHE A 67 -9.75 0.69 20.60
N VAL A 68 -10.71 0.88 19.68
CA VAL A 68 -10.71 0.14 18.40
C VAL A 68 -9.47 0.48 17.57
N ASP A 69 -9.12 1.76 17.55
CA ASP A 69 -7.99 2.32 16.84
C ASP A 69 -6.64 1.74 17.31
N GLU A 70 -6.43 1.68 18.62
CA GLU A 70 -5.23 1.12 19.23
C GLU A 70 -5.20 -0.40 19.10
N LEU A 71 -6.34 -1.07 19.30
CA LEU A 71 -6.48 -2.51 19.08
C LEU A 71 -6.08 -2.88 17.64
N LEU A 72 -6.55 -2.13 16.64
CA LEU A 72 -6.17 -2.34 15.24
C LEU A 72 -4.66 -2.16 15.04
N SER A 73 -4.07 -1.12 15.62
CA SER A 73 -2.63 -0.87 15.59
C SER A 73 -1.83 -2.07 16.13
N HIS A 74 -2.20 -2.58 17.31
CA HIS A 74 -1.55 -3.74 17.93
C HIS A 74 -1.78 -5.05 17.15
N LEU A 75 -2.90 -5.15 16.42
CA LEU A 75 -3.19 -6.26 15.50
C LEU A 75 -2.44 -6.14 14.16
N GLY A 76 -1.60 -5.11 13.97
CA GLY A 76 -0.80 -4.89 12.77
C GLY A 76 -1.55 -4.21 11.62
N TRP A 77 -2.71 -3.62 11.91
CA TRP A 77 -3.52 -2.86 10.97
C TRP A 77 -3.24 -1.36 11.12
N LYS A 78 -2.74 -0.75 10.05
CA LYS A 78 -2.27 0.64 10.03
C LYS A 78 -3.32 1.54 9.39
N ARG A 79 -3.70 2.60 10.08
CA ARG A 79 -4.66 3.61 9.61
C ARG A 79 -3.93 4.81 8.97
N GLY A 80 -4.67 5.72 8.35
CA GLY A 80 -4.14 6.93 7.72
C GLY A 80 -3.52 6.73 6.32
N ALA A 81 -2.91 7.80 5.79
CA ALA A 81 -2.34 7.81 4.44
C ALA A 81 -1.19 6.79 4.32
N GLY A 82 -1.31 5.85 3.36
CA GLY A 82 -0.39 4.72 3.21
C GLY A 82 -0.59 3.59 4.23
N GLY A 83 -1.64 3.67 5.05
CA GLY A 83 -2.12 2.57 5.87
C GLY A 83 -2.83 1.50 5.04
N ASN A 84 -3.18 0.40 5.71
CA ASN A 84 -3.88 -0.75 5.13
C ASN A 84 -5.24 -1.00 5.77
N VAL A 85 -5.79 0.04 6.38
CA VAL A 85 -7.15 0.13 6.87
C VAL A 85 -7.83 1.28 6.15
N LEU A 86 -8.94 0.98 5.48
CA LEU A 86 -9.84 1.97 4.94
C LEU A 86 -10.86 2.34 6.03
N GLU A 87 -10.79 3.57 6.52
CA GLU A 87 -11.74 4.14 7.49
C GLU A 87 -12.94 4.72 6.74
N GLU A 88 -14.16 4.49 7.26
CA GLU A 88 -15.40 4.95 6.61
C GLU A 88 -15.47 4.54 5.14
N ALA A 89 -15.12 3.29 4.86
CA ALA A 89 -15.00 2.78 3.50
C ALA A 89 -16.36 2.78 2.81
N ARG A 90 -16.46 3.54 1.72
CA ARG A 90 -17.70 3.74 0.97
C ARG A 90 -18.06 2.49 0.15
N LEU A 91 -19.25 1.94 0.38
CA LEU A 91 -19.88 0.97 -0.51
C LEU A 91 -20.90 1.68 -1.39
N GLN A 92 -20.66 1.67 -2.70
CA GLN A 92 -21.53 2.30 -3.67
C GLN A 92 -22.62 1.32 -4.13
N GLY A 93 -23.81 1.43 -3.53
CA GLY A 93 -25.03 0.74 -3.97
C GLY A 93 -26.14 1.72 -4.34
N ALA A 94 -27.41 1.30 -4.20
CA ALA A 94 -28.58 2.17 -4.41
C ALA A 94 -28.68 3.31 -3.36
N THR A 95 -28.16 3.06 -2.15
CA THR A 95 -27.87 4.07 -1.13
C THR A 95 -26.40 3.98 -0.76
N THR A 96 -25.78 5.11 -0.38
CA THR A 96 -24.38 5.12 0.07
C THR A 96 -24.32 4.59 1.50
N LYS A 97 -23.58 3.49 1.72
CA LYS A 97 -23.28 2.96 3.05
C LYS A 97 -21.78 3.09 3.33
N PHE A 98 -21.42 3.18 4.60
CA PHE A 98 -20.04 3.31 5.07
C PHE A 98 -19.73 2.17 6.04
N MET A 99 -18.65 1.44 5.77
CA MET A 99 -18.10 0.46 6.70
C MET A 99 -17.11 1.17 7.61
N ASP A 100 -17.19 0.96 8.92
CA ASP A 100 -16.36 1.70 9.88
C ASP A 100 -14.87 1.49 9.60
N TYR A 101 -14.43 0.23 9.49
CA TYR A 101 -13.07 -0.10 9.07
C TYR A 101 -13.03 -1.34 8.18
N VAL A 102 -12.20 -1.29 7.14
CA VAL A 102 -11.86 -2.45 6.31
C VAL A 102 -10.34 -2.59 6.22
N GLY A 103 -9.81 -3.64 6.82
CA GLY A 103 -8.43 -4.07 6.64
C GLY A 103 -8.26 -4.71 5.26
N VAL A 104 -7.28 -4.25 4.49
CA VAL A 104 -7.04 -4.68 3.10
C VAL A 104 -5.61 -5.21 2.90
N VAL A 105 -5.40 -5.95 1.83
CA VAL A 105 -4.05 -6.24 1.32
C VAL A 105 -3.43 -4.95 0.80
N ASP A 106 -2.24 -4.57 1.29
CA ASP A 106 -1.54 -3.29 0.97
C ASP A 106 -1.52 -2.95 -0.53
N ILE A 107 -1.38 -3.96 -1.39
CA ILE A 107 -1.18 -3.78 -2.84
C ILE A 107 -2.48 -3.98 -3.62
N ALA A 108 -3.21 -5.08 -3.38
CA ALA A 108 -4.40 -5.41 -4.16
C ALA A 108 -5.67 -4.67 -3.69
N GLY A 109 -5.65 -4.04 -2.51
CA GLY A 109 -6.84 -3.44 -1.90
C GLY A 109 -7.92 -4.46 -1.53
N LYS A 110 -7.63 -5.77 -1.65
CA LYS A 110 -8.58 -6.85 -1.37
C LYS A 110 -8.93 -6.87 0.13
N PRO A 111 -10.23 -6.90 0.50
CA PRO A 111 -10.64 -6.89 1.90
C PRO A 111 -10.27 -8.21 2.61
N LEU A 112 -9.69 -8.09 3.80
CA LEU A 112 -9.28 -9.20 4.68
C LEU A 112 -10.04 -9.21 6.00
N LEU A 113 -10.33 -8.03 6.54
CA LEU A 113 -10.98 -7.85 7.82
C LEU A 113 -12.03 -6.74 7.72
N LEU A 114 -13.28 -7.05 8.04
CA LEU A 114 -14.31 -6.04 8.28
C LEU A 114 -14.42 -5.80 9.78
N VAL A 115 -14.48 -4.54 10.21
CA VAL A 115 -14.73 -4.17 11.60
C VAL A 115 -15.90 -3.23 11.65
N GLU A 116 -16.89 -3.61 12.44
CA GLU A 116 -18.03 -2.77 12.81
C GLU A 116 -17.88 -2.37 14.27
N ALA A 117 -17.69 -1.08 14.51
CA ALA A 117 -17.51 -0.51 15.84
C ALA A 117 -18.87 -0.12 16.44
N LYS A 118 -18.96 -0.22 17.77
CA LYS A 118 -20.13 0.18 18.55
C LYS A 118 -19.69 0.98 19.77
N ALA A 119 -20.57 1.85 20.24
CA ALA A 119 -20.35 2.61 21.47
C ALA A 119 -20.12 1.68 22.67
N TRP A 120 -19.40 2.20 23.66
CA TRP A 120 -18.95 1.44 24.84
C TRP A 120 -20.09 0.79 25.62
N ASP A 121 -21.22 1.47 25.71
CA ASP A 121 -22.39 1.08 26.50
C ASP A 121 -23.35 0.13 25.75
N LYS A 122 -23.02 -0.28 24.52
CA LYS A 122 -23.90 -1.17 23.76
C LYS A 122 -24.01 -2.54 24.43
N PRO A 123 -25.24 -3.09 24.50
CA PRO A 123 -25.49 -4.32 25.24
C PRO A 123 -24.77 -5.51 24.62
N PHE A 124 -24.28 -6.40 25.48
CA PHE A 124 -23.82 -7.72 25.07
C PHE A 124 -24.96 -8.53 24.42
N VAL A 125 -24.59 -9.47 23.54
CA VAL A 125 -25.58 -10.32 22.87
C VAL A 125 -26.44 -11.06 23.89
N SER A 126 -27.76 -10.97 23.73
CA SER A 126 -28.72 -11.60 24.63
C SER A 126 -29.99 -11.98 23.88
N ALA A 127 -30.59 -13.09 24.32
CA ALA A 127 -31.84 -13.57 23.77
C ALA A 127 -32.99 -12.67 24.22
N ARG A 128 -34.03 -12.58 23.39
CA ARG A 128 -35.28 -11.97 23.82
C ARG A 128 -35.93 -12.81 24.93
N ALA A 129 -36.64 -12.15 25.84
CA ALA A 129 -37.27 -12.80 27.00
C ALA A 129 -38.08 -14.04 26.60
N GLY A 130 -37.86 -15.16 27.32
CA GLY A 130 -38.56 -16.43 27.09
C GLY A 130 -37.93 -17.35 26.06
N VAL A 131 -36.80 -16.97 25.44
CA VAL A 131 -36.03 -17.83 24.54
C VAL A 131 -34.68 -18.17 25.18
N ALA A 132 -34.30 -19.45 25.14
CA ALA A 132 -33.03 -19.93 25.69
C ALA A 132 -32.20 -20.61 24.58
N PHE A 133 -30.90 -20.36 24.62
CA PHE A 133 -29.89 -20.97 23.74
C PHE A 133 -28.75 -21.50 24.62
N ALA A 134 -28.06 -22.55 24.21
CA ALA A 134 -26.98 -23.12 25.03
C ALA A 134 -25.73 -22.23 25.01
N THR A 135 -25.51 -21.48 23.93
CA THR A 135 -24.41 -20.52 23.81
C THR A 135 -24.81 -19.24 23.07
N GLU A 136 -24.05 -18.17 23.26
CA GLU A 136 -24.20 -16.93 22.51
C GLU A 136 -23.99 -17.14 21.01
N ALA A 137 -23.08 -18.03 20.61
CA ALA A 137 -22.85 -18.37 19.21
C ALA A 137 -24.10 -19.01 18.57
N GLU A 138 -24.81 -19.88 19.28
CA GLU A 138 -26.07 -20.46 18.81
C GLU A 138 -27.18 -19.41 18.68
N LEU A 139 -27.27 -18.48 19.64
CA LEU A 139 -28.18 -17.35 19.55
C LEU A 139 -27.89 -16.50 18.31
N ILE A 140 -26.63 -16.18 18.04
CA ILE A 140 -26.23 -15.40 16.87
C ILE A 140 -26.56 -16.17 15.59
N VAL A 141 -26.30 -17.47 15.53
CA VAL A 141 -26.70 -18.32 14.38
C VAL A 141 -28.21 -18.26 14.14
N ALA A 142 -29.01 -18.38 15.19
CA ALA A 142 -30.47 -18.29 15.08
C ALA A 142 -30.92 -16.90 14.60
N ALA A 143 -30.27 -15.83 15.06
CA ALA A 143 -30.56 -14.47 14.63
C ALA A 143 -30.17 -14.23 13.15
N ILE A 144 -29.03 -14.76 12.69
CA ILE A 144 -28.64 -14.68 11.28
C ILE A 144 -29.61 -15.48 10.40
N GLN A 145 -30.01 -16.69 10.82
CA GLN A 145 -31.02 -17.46 10.09
C GLN A 145 -32.35 -16.70 10.00
N HIS A 146 -32.77 -16.05 11.10
CA HIS A 146 -33.97 -15.23 11.13
C HIS A 146 -33.91 -14.06 10.11
N ILE A 147 -32.78 -13.37 10.01
CA ILE A 147 -32.53 -12.32 9.01
C ILE A 147 -32.60 -12.89 7.59
N ARG A 148 -31.98 -14.05 7.33
CA ARG A 148 -31.99 -14.72 6.03
C ARG A 148 -33.38 -15.16 5.58
N ASP A 149 -34.23 -15.54 6.54
CA ASP A 149 -35.63 -15.88 6.28
C ASP A 149 -36.50 -14.64 5.96
N GLY A 150 -35.94 -13.43 6.01
CA GLY A 150 -36.67 -12.18 5.75
C GLY A 150 -37.71 -11.85 6.82
N LYS A 151 -37.54 -12.36 8.04
CA LYS A 151 -38.49 -12.14 9.14
C LYS A 151 -38.29 -10.76 9.78
N SER A 152 -39.36 -10.21 10.37
CA SER A 152 -39.32 -8.87 10.98
C SER A 152 -38.52 -8.82 12.28
N GLU A 153 -37.84 -7.69 12.52
CA GLU A 153 -37.06 -7.40 13.74
C GLU A 153 -37.83 -7.73 15.03
N ASP A 154 -39.14 -7.45 15.06
CA ASP A 154 -40.02 -7.71 16.19
C ASP A 154 -40.20 -9.19 16.55
N THR A 155 -39.68 -10.10 15.75
CA THR A 155 -39.71 -11.55 16.02
C THR A 155 -38.30 -12.16 16.13
N SER A 156 -37.27 -11.31 16.15
CA SER A 156 -35.89 -11.74 16.26
C SER A 156 -35.65 -12.53 17.55
N PRO A 157 -34.88 -13.64 17.50
CA PRO A 157 -34.49 -14.38 18.71
C PRO A 157 -33.53 -13.59 19.60
N ALA A 158 -32.77 -12.64 19.03
CA ALA A 158 -31.92 -11.71 19.74
C ALA A 158 -32.63 -10.35 19.95
N ILE A 159 -32.14 -9.56 20.92
CA ILE A 159 -32.61 -8.18 21.10
C ILE A 159 -32.48 -7.32 19.83
N ALA A 160 -33.29 -6.28 19.74
CA ALA A 160 -33.45 -5.44 18.54
C ALA A 160 -32.12 -4.85 18.04
N GLU A 161 -31.27 -4.38 18.94
CA GLU A 161 -29.94 -3.85 18.62
C GLU A 161 -29.08 -4.89 17.88
N TRP A 162 -29.05 -6.13 18.35
CA TRP A 162 -28.25 -7.19 17.73
C TRP A 162 -28.81 -7.64 16.38
N HIS A 163 -30.13 -7.62 16.20
CA HIS A 163 -30.74 -7.82 14.88
C HIS A 163 -30.22 -6.78 13.88
N LYS A 164 -30.19 -5.50 14.27
CA LYS A 164 -29.67 -4.41 13.42
C LYS A 164 -28.19 -4.57 13.09
N TYR A 165 -27.37 -4.89 14.09
CA TYR A 165 -25.92 -5.06 13.89
C TYR A 165 -25.61 -6.22 12.93
N LEU A 166 -26.28 -7.36 13.11
CA LEU A 166 -26.11 -8.52 12.24
C LEU A 166 -26.60 -8.24 10.82
N HIS A 167 -27.73 -7.54 10.66
CA HIS A 167 -28.25 -7.17 9.35
C HIS A 167 -27.32 -6.18 8.62
N GLN A 168 -26.70 -5.26 9.35
CA GLN A 168 -25.73 -4.32 8.79
C GLN A 168 -24.48 -5.04 8.25
N VAL A 169 -23.87 -5.91 9.06
CA VAL A 169 -22.70 -6.72 8.63
C VAL A 169 -23.05 -7.66 7.49
N GLU A 170 -24.22 -8.31 7.54
CA GLU A 170 -24.73 -9.15 6.46
C GLU A 170 -24.82 -8.38 5.14
N GLY A 171 -25.36 -7.16 5.17
CA GLY A 171 -25.41 -6.28 4.01
C GLY A 171 -24.03 -5.94 3.44
N TYR A 172 -23.02 -5.71 4.29
CA TYR A 172 -21.65 -5.46 3.84
C TYR A 172 -21.02 -6.70 3.20
N VAL A 173 -21.10 -7.85 3.88
CA VAL A 173 -20.58 -9.13 3.40
C VAL A 173 -21.21 -9.52 2.07
N ARG A 174 -22.54 -9.37 1.96
CA ARG A 174 -23.28 -9.60 0.72
C ARG A 174 -22.79 -8.72 -0.41
N THR A 175 -22.66 -7.41 -0.16
CA THR A 175 -22.24 -6.45 -1.19
C THR A 175 -20.82 -6.75 -1.66
N LEU A 176 -19.88 -7.00 -0.74
CA LEU A 176 -18.50 -7.40 -1.07
C LEU A 176 -18.45 -8.67 -1.93
N LYS A 177 -19.28 -9.67 -1.62
CA LYS A 177 -19.30 -10.92 -2.37
C LYS A 177 -20.00 -10.80 -3.73
N GLU A 178 -21.23 -10.30 -3.74
CA GLU A 178 -22.10 -10.31 -4.93
C GLU A 178 -21.70 -9.24 -5.95
N GLN A 179 -21.26 -8.05 -5.50
CA GLN A 179 -20.88 -6.96 -6.41
C GLN A 179 -19.40 -6.96 -6.78
N TYR A 180 -18.53 -7.28 -5.81
CA TYR A 180 -17.07 -7.19 -5.98
C TYR A 180 -16.37 -8.55 -6.04
N GLY A 181 -17.09 -9.66 -5.90
CA GLY A 181 -16.54 -11.00 -6.00
C GLY A 181 -15.63 -11.42 -4.84
N HIS A 182 -15.60 -10.66 -3.75
CA HIS A 182 -14.67 -10.88 -2.64
C HIS A 182 -15.25 -11.81 -1.56
N ASP A 183 -14.55 -12.90 -1.27
CA ASP A 183 -14.77 -13.70 -0.06
C ASP A 183 -14.00 -13.09 1.10
N LEU A 184 -14.74 -12.65 2.12
CA LEU A 184 -14.16 -11.97 3.27
C LEU A 184 -13.62 -13.02 4.27
N PRO A 185 -12.32 -12.97 4.63
CA PRO A 185 -11.74 -13.92 5.57
C PRO A 185 -12.25 -13.76 7.01
N ARG A 186 -12.40 -12.52 7.48
CA ARG A 186 -12.84 -12.21 8.85
C ARG A 186 -13.76 -11.00 8.90
N ALA A 187 -14.72 -11.05 9.81
CA ALA A 187 -15.45 -9.87 10.24
C ALA A 187 -15.51 -9.84 11.76
N MET A 188 -15.52 -8.66 12.37
CA MET A 188 -15.81 -8.51 13.78
C MET A 188 -16.78 -7.37 14.05
N ILE A 189 -17.61 -7.57 15.08
CA ILE A 189 -18.39 -6.51 15.70
C ILE A 189 -17.79 -6.31 17.08
N VAL A 190 -17.43 -5.07 17.41
CA VAL A 190 -16.71 -4.76 18.64
C VAL A 190 -17.32 -3.57 19.38
N SER A 191 -17.42 -3.72 20.69
CA SER A 191 -17.51 -2.61 21.64
C SER A 191 -16.28 -2.66 22.56
N GLY A 192 -16.05 -1.59 23.33
CA GLY A 192 -15.05 -1.63 24.40
C GLY A 192 -15.27 -2.79 25.39
N GLU A 193 -16.52 -3.26 25.56
CA GLU A 193 -16.91 -4.27 26.55
C GLU A 193 -16.99 -5.71 26.00
N TRP A 194 -17.08 -5.89 24.68
CA TRP A 194 -17.24 -7.20 24.07
C TRP A 194 -16.81 -7.22 22.61
N LEU A 195 -16.49 -8.41 22.11
CA LEU A 195 -16.03 -8.61 20.74
C LEU A 195 -16.59 -9.92 20.19
N VAL A 196 -17.19 -9.85 19.00
CA VAL A 196 -17.71 -11.02 18.27
C VAL A 196 -16.96 -11.13 16.95
N VAL A 197 -16.31 -12.27 16.71
CA VAL A 197 -15.56 -12.55 15.48
C VAL A 197 -16.25 -13.63 14.67
N PHE A 198 -16.49 -13.34 13.39
CA PHE A 198 -16.91 -14.30 12.38
C PHE A 198 -15.69 -14.83 11.64
N LYS A 199 -15.41 -16.12 11.78
CA LYS A 199 -14.26 -16.81 11.19
C LYS A 199 -14.42 -17.04 9.69
N ARG A 200 -15.65 -17.11 9.19
CA ARG A 200 -15.95 -17.32 7.76
C ARG A 200 -17.19 -16.51 7.37
N PRO A 201 -17.15 -15.17 7.43
CA PRO A 201 -18.33 -14.33 7.34
C PRO A 201 -19.15 -14.58 6.05
N THR A 202 -18.51 -14.75 4.89
CA THR A 202 -19.23 -15.08 3.65
C THR A 202 -20.03 -16.38 3.78
N GLN A 203 -19.44 -17.42 4.38
CA GLN A 203 -20.14 -18.69 4.63
C GLN A 203 -21.22 -18.54 5.71
N THR A 204 -20.94 -17.82 6.79
CA THR A 204 -21.87 -17.62 7.92
C THR A 204 -23.11 -16.85 7.49
N PHE A 205 -22.96 -15.76 6.72
CA PHE A 205 -24.07 -14.90 6.34
C PHE A 205 -24.79 -15.35 5.05
N LEU A 206 -24.08 -15.94 4.09
CA LEU A 206 -24.64 -16.28 2.77
C LEU A 206 -24.73 -17.79 2.50
N GLY A 207 -24.02 -18.61 3.28
CA GLY A 207 -23.88 -20.05 3.07
C GLY A 207 -24.44 -20.90 4.23
N ALA A 208 -23.64 -21.87 4.69
CA ALA A 208 -23.99 -22.74 5.80
C ALA A 208 -23.62 -22.12 7.16
N LEU A 209 -24.60 -22.08 8.06
CA LEU A 209 -24.44 -21.56 9.42
C LEU A 209 -23.88 -22.63 10.36
N VAL A 210 -22.76 -22.33 11.01
CA VAL A 210 -22.13 -23.22 12.00
C VAL A 210 -21.73 -22.38 13.22
N PRO A 211 -22.21 -22.70 14.44
CA PRO A 211 -21.86 -21.94 15.65
C PRO A 211 -20.34 -21.84 15.88
N GLY A 212 -19.58 -22.89 15.54
CA GLY A 212 -18.12 -22.91 15.66
C GLY A 212 -17.38 -21.86 14.82
N ASP A 213 -18.04 -21.24 13.84
CA ASP A 213 -17.49 -20.13 13.06
C ASP A 213 -17.62 -18.77 13.77
N ILE A 214 -18.25 -18.72 14.95
CA ILE A 214 -18.49 -17.50 15.70
C ILE A 214 -17.75 -17.60 17.02
N ALA A 215 -16.85 -16.65 17.28
CA ALA A 215 -16.16 -16.52 18.56
C ALA A 215 -16.68 -15.27 19.29
N VAL A 216 -17.06 -15.42 20.56
CA VAL A 216 -17.65 -14.36 21.37
C VAL A 216 -16.78 -14.17 22.60
N TYR A 217 -16.42 -12.93 22.90
CA TYR A 217 -15.56 -12.58 24.02
C TYR A 217 -16.13 -11.38 24.78
N ARG A 218 -16.02 -11.41 26.09
CA ARG A 218 -16.19 -10.25 26.97
C ARG A 218 -14.84 -9.61 27.25
N ARG A 219 -14.84 -8.32 27.60
CA ARG A 219 -13.62 -7.55 27.89
C ARG A 219 -12.69 -8.23 28.90
N GLN A 220 -13.27 -8.84 29.94
CA GLN A 220 -12.52 -9.57 30.98
C GLN A 220 -11.72 -10.76 30.43
N GLU A 221 -12.09 -11.28 29.26
CA GLU A 221 -11.45 -12.43 28.62
C GLU A 221 -10.35 -12.03 27.65
N PHE A 222 -10.26 -10.76 27.24
CA PHE A 222 -9.35 -10.32 26.16
C PHE A 222 -7.89 -10.66 26.44
N ALA A 223 -7.40 -10.37 27.65
CA ALA A 223 -6.03 -10.68 28.04
C ALA A 223 -5.76 -12.20 28.06
N ALA A 224 -6.67 -12.98 28.65
CA ALA A 224 -6.55 -14.44 28.72
C ALA A 224 -6.64 -15.10 27.32
N GLN A 225 -7.42 -14.52 26.42
CA GLN A 225 -7.66 -15.01 25.06
C GLN A 225 -6.81 -14.32 23.99
N ALA A 226 -5.82 -13.51 24.39
CA ALA A 226 -4.97 -12.75 23.46
C ALA A 226 -4.32 -13.65 22.39
N GLY A 227 -3.92 -14.88 22.75
CA GLY A 227 -3.39 -15.84 21.79
C GLY A 227 -4.37 -16.26 20.70
N GLU A 228 -5.65 -16.37 21.04
CA GLU A 228 -6.70 -16.71 20.06
C GLU A 228 -7.11 -15.47 19.26
N LEU A 229 -7.27 -14.31 19.90
CA LEU A 229 -7.53 -13.04 19.23
C LEU A 229 -6.44 -12.73 18.17
N PHE A 230 -5.17 -12.96 18.50
CA PHE A 230 -4.07 -12.83 17.55
C PHE A 230 -4.22 -13.75 16.34
N LYS A 231 -4.57 -15.03 16.56
CA LYS A 231 -4.79 -15.97 15.44
C LYS A 231 -5.98 -15.58 14.59
N LEU A 232 -7.02 -15.01 15.21
CA LEU A 232 -8.25 -14.66 14.54
C LEU A 232 -8.17 -13.35 13.78
N LEU A 233 -7.43 -12.35 14.29
CA LEU A 233 -7.56 -10.96 13.85
C LEU A 233 -6.23 -10.30 13.47
N HIS A 234 -5.08 -10.80 13.95
CA HIS A 234 -3.82 -10.17 13.63
C HIS A 234 -3.56 -10.28 12.12
N ARG A 235 -3.08 -9.21 11.51
CA ARG A 235 -2.86 -9.12 10.06
C ARG A 235 -2.06 -10.30 9.52
N SER A 236 -0.94 -10.63 10.15
CA SER A 236 -0.07 -11.76 9.76
C SER A 236 -0.72 -13.15 9.88
N SER A 237 -1.87 -13.27 10.54
CA SER A 237 -2.66 -14.50 10.59
C SER A 237 -3.68 -14.57 9.44
N LEU A 238 -4.06 -13.43 8.86
CA LEU A 238 -5.05 -13.33 7.77
C LEU A 238 -4.41 -13.22 6.39
N THR A 239 -3.18 -12.71 6.34
CA THR A 239 -2.37 -12.63 5.13
C THR A 239 -0.91 -12.91 5.47
N GLN A 240 -0.18 -13.51 4.52
CA GLN A 240 1.27 -13.51 4.53
C GLN A 240 1.72 -12.38 3.63
N ASP A 241 1.92 -11.20 4.20
CA ASP A 241 2.53 -10.12 3.44
C ASP A 241 3.97 -10.50 3.14
N ALA A 242 4.30 -10.61 1.86
CA ALA A 242 5.68 -10.75 1.45
C ALA A 242 6.46 -9.51 1.93
N PRO A 243 7.67 -9.69 2.47
CA PRO A 243 8.55 -8.55 2.71
C PRO A 243 8.78 -7.80 1.39
N ILE A 244 8.87 -6.48 1.47
CA ILE A 244 9.19 -5.62 0.34
C ILE A 244 10.60 -5.06 0.53
N PRO A 245 11.57 -5.38 -0.34
CA PRO A 245 11.49 -6.36 -1.43
C PRO A 245 11.67 -7.81 -0.96
N LEU A 246 11.19 -8.76 -1.78
CA LEU A 246 11.60 -10.16 -1.74
C LEU A 246 12.96 -10.32 -2.40
N ARG A 247 13.79 -11.23 -1.88
CA ARG A 247 14.92 -11.78 -2.65
C ARG A 247 14.42 -12.89 -3.57
N PRO A 248 15.09 -13.16 -4.71
CA PRO A 248 14.69 -14.24 -5.62
C PRO A 248 14.43 -15.54 -4.87
N ALA A 249 15.34 -16.00 -4.01
CA ALA A 249 15.23 -17.23 -3.22
C ALA A 249 14.04 -17.28 -2.22
N GLN A 250 13.32 -16.17 -2.00
CA GLN A 250 12.14 -16.13 -1.15
C GLN A 250 10.84 -16.31 -1.96
N LEU A 251 10.88 -16.23 -3.30
CA LEU A 251 9.69 -16.23 -4.15
C LEU A 251 8.79 -17.46 -3.95
N ARG A 252 9.36 -18.68 -3.95
CA ARG A 252 8.60 -19.92 -3.74
C ARG A 252 7.87 -20.01 -2.41
N GLN A 253 8.22 -19.16 -1.43
CA GLN A 253 7.50 -19.12 -0.15
C GLN A 253 6.14 -18.43 -0.26
N PHE A 254 5.93 -17.62 -1.31
CA PHE A 254 4.74 -16.79 -1.49
C PHE A 254 4.02 -17.02 -2.82
N LEU A 255 4.69 -17.62 -3.80
CA LEU A 255 4.22 -17.68 -5.18
C LEU A 255 4.69 -18.96 -5.88
N GLU A 256 3.77 -19.63 -6.55
CA GLU A 256 4.06 -20.72 -7.49
C GLU A 256 4.00 -20.19 -8.94
N LEU A 257 4.72 -20.84 -9.86
CA LEU A 257 4.76 -20.41 -11.26
C LEU A 257 3.37 -20.36 -11.90
N ALA A 258 2.49 -21.29 -11.55
CA ALA A 258 1.11 -21.36 -12.08
C ALA A 258 0.25 -20.15 -11.68
N ASP A 259 0.63 -19.45 -10.62
CA ASP A 259 -0.09 -18.28 -10.13
C ASP A 259 0.37 -16.98 -10.79
N VAL A 260 1.46 -17.00 -11.58
CA VAL A 260 2.06 -15.82 -12.20
C VAL A 260 1.28 -15.39 -13.45
N ALA A 261 0.69 -14.20 -13.41
CA ALA A 261 0.09 -13.54 -14.57
C ALA A 261 1.12 -12.83 -15.45
N GLY A 262 2.18 -12.30 -14.86
CA GLY A 262 3.24 -11.62 -15.60
C GLY A 262 4.41 -11.18 -14.73
N ALA A 263 5.57 -10.99 -15.35
CA ALA A 263 6.75 -10.41 -14.74
C ALA A 263 7.18 -9.19 -15.54
N PHE A 264 7.38 -8.08 -14.84
CA PHE A 264 7.71 -6.78 -15.41
C PHE A 264 9.03 -6.31 -14.82
N ARG A 265 9.97 -5.90 -15.67
CA ARG A 265 11.18 -5.20 -15.23
C ARG A 265 10.81 -3.83 -14.66
N GLY A 266 11.68 -3.36 -13.78
CA GLY A 266 11.56 -2.05 -13.18
C GLY A 266 12.78 -1.66 -12.39
N VAL A 267 12.66 -0.53 -11.71
CA VAL A 267 13.70 -0.03 -10.81
C VAL A 267 13.10 0.55 -9.54
N HIS A 268 13.81 0.39 -8.43
CA HIS A 268 13.67 1.24 -7.27
C HIS A 268 14.61 2.43 -7.40
N VAL A 269 14.04 3.64 -7.28
CA VAL A 269 14.75 4.90 -7.39
C VAL A 269 14.79 5.55 -6.01
N HIS A 270 15.98 5.90 -5.55
CA HIS A 270 16.20 6.72 -4.36
C HIS A 270 16.84 8.04 -4.77
N TYR A 271 16.18 9.15 -4.45
CA TYR A 271 16.68 10.50 -4.68
C TYR A 271 17.16 11.12 -3.36
N ASP A 272 18.47 11.25 -3.23
CA ASP A 272 19.10 11.87 -2.07
C ASP A 272 19.35 13.35 -2.35
N HIS A 273 18.67 14.20 -1.58
CA HIS A 273 18.82 15.67 -1.60
C HIS A 273 19.66 16.19 -0.43
N LYS A 274 20.08 15.33 0.50
CA LYS A 274 20.84 15.66 1.71
C LYS A 274 22.30 15.19 1.62
N GLY A 275 22.63 14.35 0.64
CA GLY A 275 23.97 13.84 0.36
C GLY A 275 24.94 14.92 -0.12
N GLY A 276 25.43 15.75 0.80
CA GLY A 276 26.41 16.79 0.52
C GLY A 276 26.94 17.46 1.78
N SER A 277 28.03 18.21 1.65
CA SER A 277 28.49 19.07 2.73
C SER A 277 27.43 20.12 3.03
N ARG A 278 27.12 20.35 4.31
CA ARG A 278 26.25 21.47 4.75
C ARG A 278 26.84 22.85 4.40
N LEU A 279 28.10 22.91 3.97
CA LEU A 279 28.81 24.13 3.61
C LEU A 279 28.65 24.50 2.12
N PHE A 280 28.11 23.61 1.28
CA PHE A 280 27.93 23.84 -0.15
C PHE A 280 26.48 23.61 -0.56
N THR A 281 26.08 24.18 -1.70
CA THR A 281 24.75 23.97 -2.28
C THR A 281 24.49 22.46 -2.46
N PRO A 282 23.38 21.92 -1.92
CA PRO A 282 23.04 20.51 -2.07
C PRO A 282 22.93 20.12 -3.55
N ARG A 283 23.52 18.98 -3.91
CA ARG A 283 23.41 18.41 -5.25
C ARG A 283 22.67 17.07 -5.16
N PRO A 284 21.67 16.83 -6.01
CA PRO A 284 20.95 15.57 -5.97
C PRO A 284 21.87 14.41 -6.37
N ARG A 285 21.69 13.28 -5.69
CA ARG A 285 22.21 11.97 -6.10
C ARG A 285 21.04 11.05 -6.33
N ILE A 286 21.05 10.32 -7.45
CA ILE A 286 20.02 9.35 -7.78
C ILE A 286 20.65 7.97 -7.77
N SER A 287 20.14 7.11 -6.89
CA SER A 287 20.54 5.71 -6.76
C SER A 287 19.49 4.82 -7.39
N ILE A 288 19.89 3.93 -8.28
CA ILE A 288 19.02 3.01 -9.01
C ILE A 288 19.30 1.59 -8.57
N TYR A 289 18.25 0.87 -8.19
CA TYR A 289 18.29 -0.54 -7.86
C TYR A 289 17.40 -1.31 -8.85
N PRO A 290 17.93 -2.29 -9.59
CA PRO A 290 17.10 -3.16 -10.43
C PRO A 290 16.04 -3.88 -9.62
N ALA A 291 14.82 -3.91 -10.14
CA ALA A 291 13.68 -4.59 -9.54
C ALA A 291 12.94 -5.43 -10.58
N MET A 292 12.29 -6.48 -10.11
CA MET A 292 11.31 -7.27 -10.87
C MET A 292 9.97 -7.21 -10.14
N PHE A 293 8.91 -6.88 -10.87
CA PHE A 293 7.55 -6.92 -10.37
C PHE A 293 6.86 -8.17 -10.90
N VAL A 294 6.64 -9.16 -10.05
CA VAL A 294 5.96 -10.40 -10.40
C VAL A 294 4.50 -10.27 -9.98
N VAL A 295 3.61 -10.28 -10.96
CA VAL A 295 2.17 -10.09 -10.80
C VAL A 295 1.49 -11.44 -10.78
N ARG A 296 0.64 -11.66 -9.78
CA ARG A 296 -0.19 -12.85 -9.63
C ARG A 296 -1.51 -12.73 -10.42
N ASN A 297 -2.19 -13.85 -10.66
CA ASN A 297 -3.49 -13.92 -11.34
C ASN A 297 -4.61 -13.08 -10.70
N ASP A 298 -4.46 -12.63 -9.45
CA ASP A 298 -5.40 -11.75 -8.75
C ASP A 298 -4.86 -10.32 -8.56
N ASP A 299 -3.97 -9.86 -9.44
CA ASP A 299 -3.36 -8.53 -9.48
C ASP A 299 -2.44 -8.17 -8.30
N VAL A 300 -2.13 -9.12 -7.40
CA VAL A 300 -1.11 -8.90 -6.36
C VAL A 300 0.27 -8.75 -7.00
N ILE A 301 1.00 -7.70 -6.63
CA ILE A 301 2.35 -7.40 -7.14
C ILE A 301 3.39 -7.77 -6.07
N TYR A 302 4.29 -8.69 -6.40
CA TYR A 302 5.48 -8.98 -5.61
C TYR A 302 6.68 -8.22 -6.16
N THR A 303 7.32 -7.40 -5.34
CA THR A 303 8.57 -6.72 -5.70
C THR A 303 9.75 -7.60 -5.32
N VAL A 304 10.59 -7.93 -6.30
CA VAL A 304 11.79 -8.76 -6.12
C VAL A 304 13.04 -7.92 -6.43
N MET A 305 14.02 -7.98 -5.53
CA MET A 305 15.32 -7.31 -5.66
C MET A 305 16.40 -8.21 -5.05
N ASP A 306 17.56 -8.29 -5.69
CA ASP A 306 18.66 -9.18 -5.25
C ASP A 306 19.85 -8.43 -4.62
N ASN A 307 20.04 -7.15 -4.97
CA ASN A 307 21.21 -6.37 -4.56
C ASN A 307 20.87 -5.19 -3.65
N ASP A 308 21.55 -5.13 -2.51
CA ASP A 308 21.50 -4.00 -1.58
C ASP A 308 22.42 -2.83 -2.03
N THR A 309 23.18 -3.01 -3.11
CA THR A 309 24.11 -1.99 -3.65
C THR A 309 23.51 -1.27 -4.85
N PRO A 310 23.27 0.05 -4.78
CA PRO A 310 22.76 0.80 -5.91
C PRO A 310 23.78 0.94 -7.04
N VAL A 311 23.29 1.25 -8.24
CA VAL A 311 24.09 1.93 -9.27
C VAL A 311 23.71 3.41 -9.21
N ASN A 312 24.68 4.28 -8.96
CA ASN A 312 24.43 5.71 -9.00
C ASN A 312 24.22 6.12 -10.45
N LEU A 313 23.12 6.79 -10.72
CA LEU A 313 22.88 7.43 -12.00
C LEU A 313 23.92 8.55 -12.14
N ASP A 314 24.84 8.42 -13.08
CA ASP A 314 25.80 9.48 -13.40
C ASP A 314 26.27 9.36 -14.85
N TYR A 315 26.66 10.49 -15.41
CA TYR A 315 27.30 10.54 -16.72
C TYR A 315 28.78 10.19 -16.58
N GLU A 316 29.30 9.43 -17.53
CA GLU A 316 30.72 9.12 -17.65
C GLU A 316 31.29 9.72 -18.93
N HIS A 317 32.60 9.94 -18.95
CA HIS A 317 33.29 10.35 -20.17
C HIS A 317 33.60 9.12 -21.01
N ASP A 318 33.23 9.15 -22.29
CA ASP A 318 33.61 8.13 -23.25
C ASP A 318 35.08 8.29 -23.69
N ASN A 319 35.55 7.32 -24.48
CA ASN A 319 36.94 7.29 -24.97
C ASN A 319 37.30 8.46 -25.91
N VAL A 320 36.31 9.23 -26.38
CA VAL A 320 36.45 10.36 -27.30
C VAL A 320 36.21 11.70 -26.57
N GLY A 321 35.99 11.68 -25.26
CA GLY A 321 35.78 12.84 -24.41
C GLY A 321 34.32 13.35 -24.38
N GLY A 322 33.38 12.63 -24.98
CA GLY A 322 31.94 12.91 -24.88
C GLY A 322 31.34 12.40 -23.57
N GLU A 323 30.33 13.08 -23.03
CA GLU A 323 29.57 12.60 -21.88
C GLU A 323 28.50 11.58 -22.34
N THR A 324 28.45 10.39 -21.74
CA THR A 324 27.42 9.37 -22.01
C THR A 324 26.86 8.71 -20.74
N LEU A 325 25.61 8.23 -20.83
CA LEU A 325 24.95 7.43 -19.79
C LEU A 325 25.03 5.91 -20.05
N ALA A 326 25.63 5.50 -21.18
CA ALA A 326 25.66 4.10 -21.60
C ALA A 326 26.23 3.13 -20.55
N PRO A 327 27.34 3.43 -19.84
CA PRO A 327 27.88 2.53 -18.82
C PRO A 327 26.89 2.24 -17.69
N HIS A 328 26.20 3.26 -17.18
CA HIS A 328 25.13 3.11 -16.17
C HIS A 328 23.99 2.22 -16.69
N LEU A 329 23.49 2.50 -17.89
CA LEU A 329 22.36 1.76 -18.47
C LEU A 329 22.72 0.30 -18.75
N HIS A 330 23.93 0.02 -19.23
CA HIS A 330 24.43 -1.35 -19.40
C HIS A 330 24.56 -2.09 -18.06
N ALA A 331 25.04 -1.41 -17.01
CA ALA A 331 25.14 -2.00 -15.67
C ALA A 331 23.76 -2.37 -15.09
N ILE A 332 22.76 -1.50 -15.29
CA ILE A 332 21.38 -1.79 -14.89
C ILE A 332 20.78 -2.93 -15.72
N ASP A 333 21.00 -2.96 -17.03
CA ASP A 333 20.50 -4.03 -17.89
C ASP A 333 21.07 -5.40 -17.54
N ALA A 334 22.39 -5.48 -17.33
CA ALA A 334 23.05 -6.71 -16.91
C ALA A 334 22.49 -7.24 -15.57
N ARG A 335 22.32 -6.35 -14.59
CA ARG A 335 21.77 -6.72 -13.27
C ARG A 335 20.28 -7.07 -13.34
N SER A 336 19.49 -6.38 -14.16
CA SER A 336 18.07 -6.70 -14.40
C SER A 336 17.90 -8.06 -15.07
N THR A 337 18.74 -8.37 -16.06
CA THR A 337 18.75 -9.67 -16.75
C THR A 337 19.15 -10.80 -15.80
N ALA A 338 20.17 -10.59 -14.95
CA ALA A 338 20.55 -11.54 -13.92
C ALA A 338 19.43 -11.78 -12.90
N LEU A 339 18.74 -10.71 -12.47
CA LEU A 339 17.61 -10.79 -11.54
C LEU A 339 16.44 -11.59 -12.15
N LEU A 340 16.08 -11.34 -13.40
CA LEU A 340 15.06 -12.12 -14.11
C LEU A 340 15.44 -13.61 -14.19
N ALA A 341 16.70 -13.90 -14.53
CA ALA A 341 17.18 -15.29 -14.58
C ALA A 341 17.10 -15.98 -13.21
N ALA A 342 17.45 -15.28 -12.13
CA ALA A 342 17.31 -15.79 -10.77
C ALA A 342 15.84 -16.06 -10.39
N CYS A 343 14.90 -15.17 -10.77
CA CYS A 343 13.47 -15.39 -10.54
C CYS A 343 12.94 -16.60 -11.34
N VAL A 344 13.36 -16.76 -12.59
CA VAL A 344 13.01 -17.91 -13.45
C VAL A 344 13.53 -19.22 -12.85
N GLN A 345 14.79 -19.21 -12.41
CA GLN A 345 15.40 -20.36 -11.76
C GLN A 345 14.67 -20.72 -10.46
N GLU A 346 14.37 -19.72 -9.62
CA GLU A 346 13.65 -19.94 -8.38
C GLU A 346 12.24 -20.44 -8.67
N LEU A 347 11.46 -19.87 -9.57
CA LEU A 347 10.08 -20.34 -9.82
C LEU A 347 10.03 -21.63 -10.67
N GLY A 348 11.16 -22.11 -11.18
CA GLY A 348 11.26 -23.39 -11.88
C GLY A 348 10.74 -23.36 -13.32
N GLY A 349 10.64 -22.18 -13.94
CA GLY A 349 10.18 -22.05 -15.32
C GLY A 349 10.14 -20.60 -15.83
N PRO A 350 9.94 -20.41 -17.15
CA PRO A 350 9.91 -19.10 -17.77
C PRO A 350 8.74 -18.26 -17.25
N LEU A 351 9.00 -16.99 -16.95
CA LEU A 351 7.96 -16.06 -16.50
C LEU A 351 7.30 -15.36 -17.70
N PRO A 352 5.95 -15.21 -17.72
CA PRO A 352 5.28 -14.44 -18.76
C PRO A 352 5.75 -12.98 -18.75
N SER A 353 6.01 -12.40 -19.92
CA SER A 353 6.49 -11.01 -20.06
C SER A 353 5.51 -10.18 -20.90
N PRO A 354 4.31 -9.88 -20.39
CA PRO A 354 3.31 -9.09 -21.11
C PRO A 354 3.78 -7.62 -21.32
N PRO A 355 3.15 -6.87 -22.24
CA PRO A 355 3.49 -5.46 -22.44
C PRO A 355 3.21 -4.63 -21.19
N LEU A 356 3.92 -3.51 -21.02
CA LEU A 356 3.78 -2.62 -19.85
C LEU A 356 2.33 -2.16 -19.60
N GLY A 357 1.52 -2.00 -20.65
CA GLY A 357 0.10 -1.65 -20.50
C GLY A 357 -0.76 -2.71 -19.81
N ALA A 358 -0.27 -3.94 -19.66
CA ALA A 358 -0.91 -5.00 -18.88
C ALA A 358 -0.48 -4.99 -17.40
N PHE A 359 0.45 -4.13 -17.01
CA PHE A 359 0.83 -3.99 -15.60
C PHE A 359 -0.36 -3.41 -14.82
N PRO A 360 -0.79 -4.04 -13.71
CA PRO A 360 -1.97 -3.59 -12.96
C PRO A 360 -1.75 -2.23 -12.28
N GLY A 361 -0.52 -1.71 -12.23
CA GLY A 361 -0.18 -0.43 -11.62
C GLY A 361 -0.05 -0.50 -10.10
N PHE A 362 0.79 0.38 -9.55
CA PHE A 362 0.92 0.57 -8.11
C PHE A 362 -0.29 1.33 -7.55
N PRO A 363 -0.67 1.07 -6.29
CA PRO A 363 -1.68 1.87 -5.60
C PRO A 363 -1.28 3.34 -5.51
N SER A 364 -2.24 4.26 -5.58
CA SER A 364 -2.05 5.67 -5.28
C SER A 364 -3.21 6.21 -4.45
N ASP A 365 -2.96 7.33 -3.76
CA ASP A 365 -3.94 8.02 -2.90
C ASP A 365 -5.22 8.48 -3.63
N ILE A 366 -5.23 8.46 -4.97
CA ILE A 366 -6.33 8.96 -5.81
C ILE A 366 -7.09 7.79 -6.51
N MET A 367 -7.00 6.56 -5.98
CA MET A 367 -7.58 5.35 -6.61
C MET A 367 -7.15 5.13 -8.08
N THR A 368 -6.08 5.77 -8.52
CA THR A 368 -5.54 5.62 -9.88
C THR A 368 -4.31 4.72 -9.83
N LYS A 369 -4.37 3.62 -10.56
CA LYS A 369 -3.23 2.71 -10.75
C LYS A 369 -2.16 3.42 -11.60
N THR A 370 -0.92 3.48 -11.10
CA THR A 370 0.19 4.23 -11.74
C THR A 370 1.39 3.33 -12.01
N LEU A 371 2.21 3.65 -13.01
CA LEU A 371 3.47 2.93 -13.29
C LEU A 371 4.60 3.33 -12.33
N VAL A 372 4.40 4.40 -11.55
CA VAL A 372 5.35 4.92 -10.56
C VAL A 372 4.70 4.93 -9.18
N GLY A 373 5.07 3.98 -8.33
CA GLY A 373 4.56 3.84 -6.97
C GLY A 373 5.44 4.60 -5.98
N ASN A 374 4.83 5.38 -5.09
CA ASN A 374 5.55 6.01 -3.98
C ASN A 374 5.78 4.99 -2.86
N LEU A 375 6.97 5.00 -2.28
CA LEU A 375 7.26 4.28 -1.05
C LEU A 375 6.96 5.17 0.19
N PRO A 376 6.72 4.57 1.37
CA PRO A 376 6.47 5.33 2.60
C PRO A 376 7.61 6.31 2.93
N GLU A 377 8.86 5.93 2.62
CA GLU A 377 10.00 6.82 2.71
C GLU A 377 9.97 7.88 1.61
N ALA A 378 9.98 9.16 2.00
CA ALA A 378 10.03 10.27 1.07
C ALA A 378 11.25 10.16 0.13
N ASN A 379 11.03 10.43 -1.15
CA ASN A 379 12.04 10.34 -2.23
C ASN A 379 12.47 8.93 -2.62
N HIS A 380 11.62 7.94 -2.36
CA HIS A 380 11.78 6.58 -2.84
C HIS A 380 10.59 6.20 -3.74
N TRP A 381 10.87 5.59 -4.90
CA TRP A 381 9.84 5.17 -5.85
C TRP A 381 10.13 3.81 -6.46
N PHE A 382 9.09 3.02 -6.70
CA PHE A 382 9.14 1.92 -7.66
C PHE A 382 8.67 2.39 -9.03
N VAL A 383 9.39 2.03 -10.07
CA VAL A 383 9.12 2.43 -11.46
C VAL A 383 9.03 1.18 -12.31
N ALA A 384 7.83 0.82 -12.77
CA ALA A 384 7.60 -0.30 -13.67
C ALA A 384 7.91 0.10 -15.12
N THR A 385 8.82 -0.63 -15.76
CA THR A 385 9.34 -0.31 -17.11
C THR A 385 9.03 -1.41 -18.13
N GLY A 386 8.35 -2.48 -17.71
CA GLY A 386 7.84 -3.54 -18.57
C GLY A 386 8.98 -4.42 -19.08
N ASN A 387 9.29 -4.32 -20.38
CA ASN A 387 10.41 -5.08 -20.97
C ASN A 387 11.72 -4.28 -20.96
N SER A 388 11.69 -2.98 -20.66
CA SER A 388 12.90 -2.16 -20.57
C SER A 388 13.53 -2.32 -19.18
N SER A 389 14.87 -2.33 -19.09
CA SER A 389 15.58 -2.41 -17.80
C SER A 389 15.66 -1.07 -17.05
N HIS A 390 15.38 0.05 -17.74
CA HIS A 390 15.40 1.40 -17.16
C HIS A 390 14.28 2.27 -17.76
N PHE A 391 13.93 3.36 -17.07
CA PHE A 391 12.99 4.38 -17.58
C PHE A 391 13.65 5.41 -18.52
N LEU A 392 14.96 5.28 -18.75
CA LEU A 392 15.78 6.12 -19.61
C LEU A 392 16.29 5.29 -20.78
N LEU A 393 16.36 5.90 -21.95
CA LEU A 393 17.01 5.35 -23.14
C LEU A 393 18.44 5.87 -23.21
N VAL A 394 19.33 5.10 -23.84
CA VAL A 394 20.73 5.53 -24.05
C VAL A 394 20.79 6.78 -24.91
N GLU A 395 19.97 6.81 -25.97
CA GLU A 395 19.91 7.91 -26.93
C GLU A 395 18.46 8.42 -27.05
N PRO A 396 18.29 9.72 -27.34
CA PRO A 396 16.98 10.28 -27.64
C PRO A 396 16.44 9.70 -28.95
N ARG A 397 15.12 9.45 -29.01
CA ARG A 397 14.44 9.07 -30.26
C ARG A 397 14.60 10.11 -31.38
N VAL A 398 14.94 11.35 -31.03
CA VAL A 398 15.31 12.41 -31.96
C VAL A 398 16.76 12.81 -31.66
N ALA A 399 17.67 12.41 -32.54
CA ALA A 399 19.12 12.52 -32.32
C ALA A 399 19.58 13.96 -32.05
N ASP A 400 19.16 14.91 -32.90
CA ASP A 400 19.62 16.30 -32.86
C ASP A 400 18.55 17.27 -32.34
N CYS A 401 17.83 16.88 -31.29
CA CYS A 401 16.86 17.77 -30.64
C CYS A 401 17.59 19.01 -30.07
N ARG A 402 17.39 20.17 -30.70
CA ARG A 402 18.01 21.44 -30.31
C ARG A 402 17.70 21.85 -28.87
N PHE A 403 16.62 21.34 -28.28
CA PHE A 403 16.18 21.70 -26.93
C PHE A 403 16.96 21.03 -25.80
N HIS A 404 17.95 20.20 -26.11
CA HIS A 404 18.93 19.78 -25.10
C HIS A 404 19.85 20.93 -24.69
N THR A 405 19.92 22.00 -25.51
CA THR A 405 20.70 23.21 -25.25
C THR A 405 19.78 24.43 -25.11
N TRP A 406 19.84 25.09 -23.97
CA TRP A 406 19.02 26.25 -23.61
C TRP A 406 19.22 27.41 -24.58
N ALA A 407 20.48 27.69 -24.94
CA ALA A 407 20.81 28.78 -25.88
C ALA A 407 20.17 28.56 -27.26
N HIS A 408 19.95 27.31 -27.66
CA HIS A 408 19.29 26.98 -28.92
C HIS A 408 17.77 27.05 -28.82
N CYS A 409 17.16 27.25 -27.65
CA CYS A 409 15.72 27.38 -27.49
C CYS A 409 15.20 28.79 -27.83
N GLY A 410 16.03 29.82 -27.76
CA GLY A 410 15.62 31.20 -28.06
C GLY A 410 14.47 31.68 -27.17
N ALA A 411 13.39 32.19 -27.77
CA ALA A 411 12.21 32.66 -27.03
C ALA A 411 11.42 31.55 -26.31
N ASP A 412 11.59 30.30 -26.74
CA ASP A 412 10.93 29.13 -26.13
C ASP A 412 11.76 28.52 -24.99
N ALA A 413 12.86 29.17 -24.58
CA ALA A 413 13.70 28.70 -23.50
C ALA A 413 12.97 28.82 -22.16
N ILE A 414 13.09 27.77 -21.34
CA ILE A 414 12.57 27.77 -19.97
C ILE A 414 13.45 28.56 -19.01
N GLY A 415 12.83 29.45 -18.24
CA GLY A 415 13.52 30.26 -17.24
C GLY A 415 14.45 31.31 -17.86
N GLN A 416 15.19 32.02 -16.99
CA GLN A 416 16.04 33.14 -17.42
C GLN A 416 17.48 32.72 -17.78
N SER A 417 17.88 31.50 -17.46
CA SER A 417 19.22 30.98 -17.70
C SER A 417 19.24 29.46 -17.83
N ALA A 418 20.30 28.94 -18.47
CA ALA A 418 20.58 27.51 -18.54
C ALA A 418 20.77 26.89 -17.14
N ILE A 419 20.41 25.62 -17.00
CA ILE A 419 20.72 24.83 -15.79
C ILE A 419 22.13 24.28 -15.97
N SER A 420 23.13 24.97 -15.43
CA SER A 420 24.54 24.54 -15.54
C SER A 420 24.98 23.60 -14.41
N VAL A 421 24.16 23.43 -13.37
CA VAL A 421 24.45 22.56 -12.22
C VAL A 421 23.18 21.81 -11.79
N ARG A 422 23.37 20.59 -11.27
CA ARG A 422 22.26 19.79 -10.71
C ARG A 422 21.59 20.54 -9.56
N SER A 423 20.27 20.52 -9.50
CA SER A 423 19.48 21.29 -8.51
C SER A 423 18.44 20.42 -7.80
N VAL A 424 18.29 20.67 -6.50
CA VAL A 424 17.25 20.08 -5.65
C VAL A 424 15.99 20.94 -5.54
N GLU A 425 16.13 22.26 -5.69
CA GLU A 425 15.01 23.23 -5.58
C GLU A 425 14.08 23.09 -6.79
N GLN A 426 14.68 23.07 -7.97
CA GLN A 426 14.04 22.61 -9.18
C GLN A 426 14.66 21.27 -9.52
N ARG A 427 13.96 20.16 -9.21
CA ARG A 427 14.48 18.79 -9.40
C ARG A 427 15.01 18.61 -10.82
N ALA A 428 16.32 18.74 -10.98
CA ALA A 428 17.01 18.74 -12.25
C ALA A 428 18.35 18.05 -12.02
N PHE A 429 18.40 16.79 -12.41
CA PHE A 429 19.59 15.97 -12.36
C PHE A 429 20.43 16.13 -13.62
N PHE A 430 19.76 16.22 -14.78
CA PHE A 430 20.43 16.49 -16.05
C PHE A 430 20.54 18.00 -16.31
N ILE A 431 21.74 18.42 -16.69
CA ILE A 431 22.10 19.82 -16.93
C ILE A 431 22.07 20.14 -18.43
N ASP A 432 22.15 21.43 -18.74
CA ASP A 432 22.18 21.94 -20.10
C ASP A 432 23.25 21.25 -20.96
N SER A 433 22.97 21.08 -22.26
CA SER A 433 23.76 20.32 -23.25
C SER A 433 23.80 18.79 -23.10
N GLN A 434 23.34 18.24 -21.97
CA GLN A 434 23.21 16.79 -21.85
C GLN A 434 21.99 16.28 -22.63
N GLN A 435 22.15 15.16 -23.34
CA GLN A 435 21.10 14.57 -24.19
C GLN A 435 19.80 14.20 -23.43
N HIS A 436 19.90 14.04 -22.11
CA HIS A 436 18.74 13.74 -21.26
C HIS A 436 18.03 14.98 -20.71
N HIS A 437 18.53 16.18 -20.98
CA HIS A 437 17.96 17.45 -20.53
C HIS A 437 16.98 18.03 -21.56
N CYS A 438 15.95 18.75 -21.12
CA CYS A 438 15.07 19.52 -21.99
C CYS A 438 14.84 20.94 -21.46
N ALA A 439 15.25 21.92 -22.27
CA ALA A 439 15.18 23.35 -22.01
C ALA A 439 14.00 24.06 -22.69
N ASN A 440 13.06 23.34 -23.33
CA ASN A 440 11.92 23.96 -24.02
C ASN A 440 10.72 24.19 -23.08
N GLN A 441 10.30 25.45 -22.88
CA GLN A 441 9.18 25.84 -22.02
C GLN A 441 7.85 25.23 -22.47
N VAL A 442 7.57 25.20 -23.77
CA VAL A 442 6.31 24.66 -24.32
C VAL A 442 6.15 23.18 -23.98
N VAL A 443 7.21 22.38 -24.10
CA VAL A 443 7.20 20.97 -23.71
C VAL A 443 6.97 20.82 -22.20
N GLN A 444 7.56 21.69 -21.39
CA GLN A 444 7.43 21.69 -19.93
C GLN A 444 6.00 22.03 -19.49
N ASP A 445 5.38 23.02 -20.11
CA ASP A 445 4.01 23.39 -19.82
C ASP A 445 3.05 22.27 -20.22
N ARG A 446 3.20 21.72 -21.43
CA ARG A 446 2.31 20.67 -21.96
C ARG A 446 2.38 19.35 -21.18
N ARG A 447 3.50 19.04 -20.53
CA ARG A 447 3.67 17.83 -19.72
C ARG A 447 3.27 17.99 -18.26
N THR A 448 2.92 19.20 -17.84
CA THR A 448 2.44 19.47 -16.48
C THR A 448 1.26 18.54 -16.17
N LYS A 449 1.36 17.78 -15.07
CA LYS A 449 0.42 16.71 -14.65
C LYS A 449 0.37 15.43 -15.51
N LYS A 450 1.20 15.28 -16.55
CA LYS A 450 1.28 14.06 -17.37
C LYS A 450 2.55 13.25 -17.12
N CYS A 451 3.65 13.92 -16.79
CA CYS A 451 4.95 13.27 -16.66
C CYS A 451 5.01 12.36 -15.42
N LEU A 452 5.07 11.05 -15.64
CA LEU A 452 5.12 10.04 -14.58
C LEU A 452 6.40 10.12 -13.74
N ILE A 453 7.50 10.61 -14.31
CA ILE A 453 8.81 10.69 -13.64
C ILE A 453 9.17 12.11 -13.20
N ALA A 454 8.23 13.07 -13.28
CA ALA A 454 8.45 14.43 -12.79
C ALA A 454 8.87 14.51 -11.31
N PRO A 455 8.41 13.62 -10.41
CA PRO A 455 8.94 13.57 -9.05
C PRO A 455 10.43 13.22 -9.01
N ILE A 456 10.97 12.46 -9.95
CA ILE A 456 12.38 12.08 -9.97
C ILE A 456 13.22 13.19 -10.61
N ASP A 457 12.85 13.62 -11.82
CA ASP A 457 13.49 14.70 -12.55
C ASP A 457 12.44 15.50 -13.34
N SER A 458 12.37 16.80 -13.07
CA SER A 458 11.40 17.72 -13.67
C SER A 458 11.85 18.34 -14.98
N ARG A 459 13.05 18.02 -15.49
CA ARG A 459 13.72 18.59 -16.68
C ARG A 459 14.12 17.55 -17.74
N ILE A 460 13.87 16.28 -17.47
CA ILE A 460 14.18 15.19 -18.37
C ILE A 460 13.59 15.34 -19.78
N CYS A 461 14.31 14.98 -20.83
CA CYS A 461 13.79 14.97 -22.19
C CYS A 461 12.76 13.84 -22.39
N CYS A 462 11.60 14.15 -22.99
CA CYS A 462 10.59 13.13 -23.27
C CYS A 462 11.07 12.09 -24.30
N GLN A 463 11.98 12.48 -25.21
CA GLN A 463 12.51 11.61 -26.26
C GLN A 463 13.45 10.52 -25.72
N VAL A 464 14.06 10.72 -24.54
CA VAL A 464 14.87 9.71 -23.83
C VAL A 464 14.06 8.91 -22.81
N CYS A 465 12.76 9.17 -22.65
CA CYS A 465 11.95 8.52 -21.62
C CYS A 465 11.23 7.27 -22.17
N ALA A 466 11.27 6.17 -21.42
CA ALA A 466 10.54 4.95 -21.77
C ALA A 466 9.00 5.14 -21.73
N PHE A 467 8.52 6.14 -20.98
CA PHE A 467 7.09 6.43 -20.81
C PHE A 467 6.49 7.39 -21.84
N LEU A 468 7.21 7.72 -22.92
CA LEU A 468 6.73 8.65 -23.95
C LEU A 468 5.31 8.28 -24.42
N ASP A 469 5.07 7.01 -24.74
CA ASP A 469 3.79 6.52 -25.25
C ASP A 469 2.68 6.42 -24.19
N HIS A 470 3.05 6.52 -22.90
CA HIS A 470 2.09 6.52 -21.79
C HIS A 470 1.72 7.94 -21.36
N CYS A 471 2.64 8.90 -21.54
CA CYS A 471 2.41 10.30 -21.20
C CYS A 471 1.73 11.09 -22.33
N TRP A 472 1.84 10.61 -23.58
CA TRP A 472 1.43 11.33 -24.78
C TRP A 472 0.68 10.43 -25.76
N THR A 473 -0.44 10.92 -26.28
CA THR A 473 -1.12 10.30 -27.42
C THR A 473 -0.31 10.46 -28.71
N SER A 474 -0.60 9.63 -29.72
CA SER A 474 0.03 9.74 -31.03
C SER A 474 -0.13 11.13 -31.66
N TYR A 475 -1.30 11.76 -31.49
CA TYR A 475 -1.56 13.12 -31.96
C TYR A 475 -0.69 14.15 -31.24
N GLU A 476 -0.59 14.07 -29.91
CA GLU A 476 0.22 15.04 -29.16
C GLU A 476 1.71 14.89 -29.44
N LYS A 477 2.22 13.65 -29.57
CA LYS A 477 3.61 13.38 -29.93
C LYS A 477 4.00 14.03 -31.26
N ALA A 478 3.12 13.92 -32.27
CA ALA A 478 3.36 14.53 -33.58
C ALA A 478 3.42 16.07 -33.54
N ASN A 479 2.87 16.68 -32.49
CA ASN A 479 2.87 18.13 -32.27
C ASN A 479 3.94 18.58 -31.26
N LEU A 480 4.83 17.69 -30.81
CA LEU A 480 5.97 18.07 -29.99
C LEU A 480 7.05 18.72 -30.89
N PRO A 481 7.65 19.85 -30.48
CA PRO A 481 8.60 20.58 -31.31
C PRO A 481 9.98 19.89 -31.44
N CYS A 482 10.15 18.67 -30.89
CA CYS A 482 11.47 18.07 -30.62
C CYS A 482 12.31 17.73 -31.86
N GLY A 483 11.72 17.74 -33.06
CA GLY A 483 12.41 17.47 -34.33
C GLY A 483 12.42 18.64 -35.31
N GLU A 484 12.15 19.86 -34.81
CA GLU A 484 12.13 21.11 -35.57
C GLU A 484 13.39 21.97 -35.36
#